data_AF-A0A522RCA8-F1
#
_entry.id   AF-A0A522RCA8-F1
#
_cell.length_a   1.000
_cell.length_b   1.000
_cell.length_c   1.000
_cell.angle_alpha   90.00
_cell.angle_beta   90.00
_cell.angle_gamma   90.00
#
_symmetry.space_group_name_H-M   'P 1'
#
loop_
_entity.id
_entity.type
_entity.pdbx_description
1 polymer ?
#
loop_
_entity_poly.entity_id
_entity_poly.type
_entity_poly.pdbx_seq_one_letter_code
_entity_poly.pdbx_strand_id
1 'polypeptide(L)'
;MSDMRFLQNGALGDQRAGAQRPSNRHQHLPEPLDVVRLSLASVEAAREHFPGYRLTQLVGARLELDEVDIDHLSDILGVDLLQPVPGVLRSFDFHLRDVIARYDLDALFRDEGHAPHHAIRPTGYDFYRDEVIPIGMEQWRADYRRMSDARQMIVASIVWLYRAGKDNVWLRRAPCTWHAADAIACLNAADAFGDWARLYALYPGW
;
A
#
# COMPACT_ATOMS: atom_id res chain seq x y z
N MET A 1 -70.72 -44.87 -6.67
CA MET A 1 -71.68 -43.83 -6.27
C MET A 1 -70.88 -42.57 -5.93
N SER A 2 -71.11 -41.53 -6.73
CA SER A 2 -70.90 -40.09 -6.50
C SER A 2 -69.48 -39.50 -6.35
N ASP A 3 -69.06 -38.95 -7.48
CA ASP A 3 -68.50 -37.60 -7.69
C ASP A 3 -68.76 -36.55 -6.58
N MET A 4 -67.74 -35.74 -6.29
CA MET A 4 -67.91 -34.29 -6.14
C MET A 4 -66.58 -33.55 -6.41
N ARG A 5 -66.48 -32.93 -7.59
CA ARG A 5 -65.55 -31.83 -7.88
C ARG A 5 -66.14 -30.53 -7.32
N PHE A 6 -65.33 -29.69 -6.69
CA PHE A 6 -65.46 -28.23 -6.84
C PHE A 6 -64.08 -27.57 -6.87
N LEU A 7 -63.87 -26.87 -7.98
CA LEU A 7 -62.81 -25.91 -8.28
C LEU A 7 -63.06 -24.60 -7.51
N GLN A 8 -61.98 -23.84 -7.25
CA GLN A 8 -61.80 -22.39 -7.50
C GLN A 8 -60.71 -21.85 -6.55
N ASN A 9 -59.53 -21.47 -7.04
CA ASN A 9 -59.15 -20.20 -7.71
C ASN A 9 -58.38 -19.30 -6.73
N GLY A 10 -57.10 -19.08 -7.05
CA GLY A 10 -56.20 -18.15 -6.37
C GLY A 10 -54.90 -18.05 -7.16
N ALA A 11 -54.92 -17.18 -8.15
CA ALA A 11 -53.86 -16.94 -9.14
C ALA A 11 -52.77 -15.97 -8.65
N LEU A 12 -51.79 -15.75 -9.54
CA LEU A 12 -50.70 -14.74 -9.54
C LEU A 12 -49.48 -15.13 -8.70
N GLY A 13 -48.38 -15.54 -9.33
CA GLY A 13 -47.37 -14.62 -9.88
C GLY A 13 -46.21 -14.60 -8.87
N ASP A 14 -44.96 -14.83 -9.19
CA ASP A 14 -44.17 -14.18 -10.21
C ASP A 14 -42.86 -14.98 -10.36
N GLN A 15 -42.43 -15.18 -11.61
CA GLN A 15 -41.08 -15.60 -11.93
C GLN A 15 -40.13 -14.50 -11.48
N ARG A 16 -39.19 -14.80 -10.57
CA ARG A 16 -37.91 -14.07 -10.49
C ARG A 16 -36.82 -15.09 -10.25
N ALA A 17 -36.32 -15.65 -11.34
CA ALA A 17 -35.11 -15.14 -11.98
C ALA A 17 -33.94 -15.27 -11.02
N GLY A 18 -33.15 -16.33 -11.25
CA GLY A 18 -31.77 -16.36 -10.79
C GLY A 18 -31.15 -15.03 -11.16
N ALA A 19 -30.78 -14.26 -10.15
CA ALA A 19 -29.93 -13.11 -10.35
C ALA A 19 -28.56 -13.67 -10.73
N GLN A 20 -28.38 -13.97 -12.03
CA GLN A 20 -27.10 -13.72 -12.67
C GLN A 20 -26.69 -12.32 -12.20
N ARG A 21 -25.70 -12.26 -11.29
CA ARG A 21 -25.00 -11.01 -11.01
C ARG A 21 -24.59 -10.48 -12.39
N PRO A 22 -24.88 -9.22 -12.74
CA PRO A 22 -24.34 -8.65 -13.95
C PRO A 22 -22.82 -8.58 -13.79
N SER A 23 -22.14 -9.61 -14.28
CA SER A 23 -20.72 -9.65 -14.59
C SER A 23 -20.49 -8.71 -15.78
N ASN A 24 -20.55 -7.41 -15.53
CA ASN A 24 -20.23 -6.39 -16.52
C ASN A 24 -19.85 -5.03 -15.91
N ARG A 25 -19.03 -5.03 -14.85
CA ARG A 25 -18.02 -3.97 -14.76
C ARG A 25 -16.87 -4.46 -15.61
N HIS A 26 -16.70 -3.91 -16.81
CA HIS A 26 -15.37 -3.86 -17.40
C HIS A 26 -14.51 -3.15 -16.34
N GLN A 27 -13.76 -3.93 -15.55
CA GLN A 27 -13.01 -3.48 -14.38
C GLN A 27 -11.94 -2.50 -14.87
N HIS A 28 -12.24 -1.21 -14.82
CA HIS A 28 -11.20 -0.21 -14.94
C HIS A 28 -10.37 -0.33 -13.67
N LEU A 29 -9.18 -0.90 -13.81
CA LEU A 29 -8.21 -1.00 -12.75
C LEU A 29 -7.87 0.43 -12.29
N PRO A 30 -7.89 0.74 -10.98
CA PRO A 30 -7.49 2.06 -10.50
C PRO A 30 -6.11 2.44 -11.03
N GLU A 31 -5.92 3.71 -11.39
CA GLU A 31 -4.66 4.26 -11.90
C GLU A 31 -3.40 3.75 -11.16
N PRO A 32 -3.30 3.78 -9.82
CA PRO A 32 -2.11 3.27 -9.12
C PRO A 32 -1.83 1.79 -9.37
N LEU A 33 -2.86 0.96 -9.49
CA LEU A 33 -2.70 -0.48 -9.75
C LEU A 33 -2.34 -0.73 -11.21
N ASP A 34 -2.85 0.08 -12.14
CA ASP A 34 -2.48 -0.01 -13.55
C ASP A 34 -1.02 0.42 -13.79
N VAL A 35 -0.56 1.44 -13.06
CA VAL A 35 0.86 1.81 -12.99
C VAL A 35 1.69 0.61 -12.54
N VAL A 36 1.30 -0.08 -11.46
CA VAL A 36 2.03 -1.27 -10.96
C VAL A 36 2.06 -2.37 -12.01
N ARG A 37 0.89 -2.74 -12.54
CA ARG A 37 0.75 -3.80 -13.53
C ARG A 37 1.60 -3.55 -14.77
N LEU A 38 1.54 -2.33 -15.34
CA LEU A 38 2.35 -1.98 -16.50
C LEU A 38 3.84 -1.94 -16.16
N SER A 39 4.22 -1.43 -14.99
CA SER A 39 5.63 -1.34 -14.59
C SER A 39 6.28 -2.71 -14.43
N LEU A 40 5.54 -3.72 -13.95
CA LEU A 40 6.00 -5.10 -13.87
C LEU A 40 6.14 -5.77 -15.24
N ALA A 41 5.35 -5.34 -16.22
CA ALA A 41 5.41 -5.87 -17.58
C ALA A 41 6.47 -5.19 -18.46
N SER A 42 6.56 -3.87 -18.42
CA SER A 42 7.57 -3.05 -19.12
C SER A 42 7.65 -1.65 -18.50
N VAL A 43 8.85 -1.29 -18.04
CA VAL A 43 9.12 0.04 -17.48
C VAL A 43 8.91 1.13 -18.51
N GLU A 44 9.34 0.89 -19.76
CA GLU A 44 9.20 1.82 -20.87
C GLU A 44 7.73 2.10 -21.17
N ALA A 45 6.92 1.05 -21.32
CA ALA A 45 5.49 1.19 -21.58
C ALA A 45 4.77 1.93 -20.45
N ALA A 46 5.12 1.64 -19.19
CA ALA A 46 4.56 2.34 -18.04
C ALA A 46 4.94 3.83 -18.04
N ARG A 47 6.18 4.18 -18.42
CA ARG A 47 6.63 5.57 -18.54
C ARG A 47 5.98 6.31 -19.70
N GLU A 48 5.76 5.64 -20.82
CA GLU A 48 5.05 6.24 -21.95
C GLU A 48 3.58 6.51 -21.61
N HIS A 49 2.94 5.58 -20.89
CA HIS A 49 1.55 5.73 -20.48
C HIS A 49 1.38 6.74 -19.33
N PHE A 50 2.35 6.82 -18.42
CA PHE A 50 2.30 7.64 -17.20
C PHE A 50 3.53 8.54 -16.99
N PRO A 51 3.91 9.43 -17.94
CA PRO A 51 5.23 10.07 -18.03
C PRO A 51 5.65 10.98 -16.85
N GLY A 52 4.75 11.26 -15.92
CA GLY A 52 5.00 12.07 -14.73
C GLY A 52 4.63 11.39 -13.42
N TYR A 53 4.23 10.12 -13.43
CA TYR A 53 3.69 9.47 -12.24
C TYR A 53 4.80 9.06 -11.27
N ARG A 54 4.80 9.67 -10.09
CA ARG A 54 5.88 9.53 -9.10
C ARG A 54 5.58 8.47 -8.06
N LEU A 55 6.64 7.88 -7.49
CA LEU A 55 6.51 6.95 -6.36
C LEU A 55 5.74 7.58 -5.18
N THR A 56 5.94 8.87 -4.91
CA THR A 56 5.17 9.61 -3.88
C THR A 56 3.65 9.55 -4.12
N GLN A 57 3.23 9.64 -5.39
CA GLN A 57 1.83 9.60 -5.77
C GLN A 57 1.28 8.18 -5.63
N LEU A 58 2.07 7.18 -6.04
CA LEU A 58 1.71 5.77 -5.85
C LEU A 58 1.49 5.47 -4.36
N VAL A 59 2.44 5.81 -3.50
CA VAL A 59 2.34 5.57 -2.04
C VAL A 59 1.16 6.32 -1.44
N GLY A 60 0.96 7.59 -1.83
CA GLY A 60 -0.16 8.40 -1.34
C GLY A 60 -1.53 7.86 -1.77
N ALA A 61 -1.63 7.27 -2.97
CA ALA A 61 -2.87 6.70 -3.49
C ALA A 61 -3.38 5.52 -2.64
N ARG A 62 -2.55 4.93 -1.78
CA ARG A 62 -2.97 3.87 -0.85
C ARG A 62 -4.21 4.24 -0.06
N LEU A 63 -4.31 5.48 0.41
CA LEU A 63 -5.41 5.96 1.25
C LEU A 63 -6.76 5.93 0.52
N GLU A 64 -6.75 5.91 -0.81
CA GLU A 64 -7.96 5.89 -1.65
C GLU A 64 -8.33 4.47 -2.12
N LEU A 65 -7.47 3.47 -1.88
CA LEU A 65 -7.71 2.09 -2.28
C LEU A 65 -8.45 1.32 -1.19
N ASP A 66 -9.53 0.65 -1.60
CA ASP A 66 -10.31 -0.23 -0.73
C ASP A 66 -9.76 -1.67 -0.72
N GLU A 67 -10.41 -2.55 0.04
CA GLU A 67 -10.00 -3.96 0.16
C GLU A 67 -10.07 -4.70 -1.19
N VAL A 68 -11.04 -4.37 -2.06
CA VAL A 68 -11.18 -4.98 -3.39
C VAL A 68 -10.02 -4.57 -4.30
N ASP A 69 -9.57 -3.33 -4.19
CA ASP A 69 -8.38 -2.86 -4.90
C ASP A 69 -7.11 -3.58 -4.41
N ILE A 70 -6.98 -3.83 -3.11
CA ILE A 70 -5.84 -4.59 -2.57
C ILE A 70 -5.87 -6.07 -2.98
N ASP A 71 -7.06 -6.67 -3.12
CA ASP A 71 -7.21 -8.00 -3.70
C ASP A 71 -6.72 -8.02 -5.17
N HIS A 72 -7.11 -7.03 -5.98
CA HIS A 72 -6.59 -6.91 -7.35
C HIS A 72 -5.07 -6.71 -7.38
N LEU A 73 -4.49 -5.98 -6.43
CA LEU A 73 -3.03 -5.88 -6.31
C LEU A 73 -2.41 -7.24 -6.01
N SER A 74 -3.02 -8.03 -5.13
CA SER A 74 -2.58 -9.40 -4.83
C SER A 74 -2.61 -10.29 -6.08
N ASP A 75 -3.67 -10.19 -6.90
CA ASP A 75 -3.78 -10.89 -8.18
C ASP A 75 -2.69 -10.49 -9.17
N ILE A 76 -2.38 -9.19 -9.28
CA ILE A 76 -1.30 -8.67 -10.15
C ILE A 76 0.05 -9.27 -9.75
N LEU A 77 0.30 -9.43 -8.46
CA LEU A 77 1.57 -9.95 -7.93
C LEU A 77 1.59 -11.49 -7.85
N GLY A 78 0.44 -12.15 -7.98
CA GLY A 78 0.32 -13.59 -7.78
C GLY A 78 0.60 -14.05 -6.34
N VAL A 79 0.46 -13.16 -5.35
CA VAL A 79 0.69 -13.44 -3.93
C VAL A 79 -0.39 -12.83 -3.07
N ASP A 80 -0.80 -13.52 -2.01
CA ASP A 80 -1.76 -12.99 -1.03
C ASP A 80 -1.06 -12.00 -0.08
N LEU A 81 -1.23 -10.70 -0.36
CA LEU A 81 -0.63 -9.62 0.45
C LEU A 81 -1.31 -9.46 1.81
N LEU A 82 -2.59 -9.84 1.90
CA LEU A 82 -3.42 -9.70 3.09
C LEU A 82 -3.36 -10.93 4.00
N GLN A 83 -2.70 -12.00 3.55
CA GLN A 83 -2.56 -13.24 4.29
C GLN A 83 -2.17 -12.97 5.76
N PRO A 84 -3.06 -13.29 6.73
CA PRO A 84 -2.78 -13.07 8.13
C PRO A 84 -1.60 -13.92 8.61
N VAL A 85 -0.76 -13.35 9.47
CA VAL A 85 0.26 -14.12 10.18
C VAL A 85 -0.37 -14.69 11.45
N PRO A 86 -0.36 -16.03 11.66
CA PRO A 86 -0.96 -16.63 12.85
C PRO A 86 -0.45 -16.02 14.16
N GLY A 87 -1.38 -15.60 15.03
CA GLY A 87 -1.06 -14.97 16.32
C GLY A 87 -0.73 -13.48 16.27
N VAL A 88 -0.77 -12.84 15.09
CA VAL A 88 -0.51 -11.40 14.92
C VAL A 88 -1.82 -10.65 14.74
N LEU A 89 -2.13 -9.73 15.66
CA LEU A 89 -3.35 -8.90 15.60
C LEU A 89 -3.19 -7.62 14.77
N ARG A 90 -1.96 -7.11 14.63
CA ARG A 90 -1.64 -5.88 13.87
C ARG A 90 -0.66 -6.18 12.76
N SER A 91 -1.18 -6.71 11.65
CA SER A 91 -0.36 -7.21 10.52
C SER A 91 0.58 -6.14 9.96
N PHE A 92 0.12 -4.89 9.85
CA PHE A 92 0.96 -3.78 9.40
C PHE A 92 2.12 -3.49 10.35
N ASP A 93 1.83 -3.31 11.64
CA ASP A 93 2.85 -3.03 12.67
C ASP A 93 3.91 -4.14 12.76
N PHE A 94 3.50 -5.38 12.57
CA PHE A 94 4.40 -6.53 12.54
C PHE A 94 5.29 -6.48 11.30
N HIS A 95 4.68 -6.31 10.12
CA HIS A 95 5.42 -6.25 8.86
C HIS A 95 6.36 -5.04 8.78
N LEU A 96 5.95 -3.88 9.31
CA LEU A 96 6.79 -2.68 9.38
C LEU A 96 8.05 -2.92 10.22
N ARG A 97 7.93 -3.62 11.37
CA ARG A 97 9.09 -3.98 12.19
C ARG A 97 10.03 -4.95 11.46
N ASP A 98 9.45 -5.94 10.78
CA ASP A 98 10.21 -6.89 9.98
C ASP A 98 10.99 -6.19 8.86
N VAL A 99 10.35 -5.27 8.13
CA VAL A 99 11.00 -4.43 7.12
C VAL A 99 12.12 -3.58 7.73
N ILE A 100 11.89 -2.93 8.87
CA ILE A 100 12.94 -2.12 9.52
C ILE A 100 14.16 -2.97 9.87
N ALA A 101 13.95 -4.15 10.45
CA ALA A 101 15.02 -5.07 10.79
C ALA A 101 15.73 -5.65 9.55
N ARG A 102 14.96 -6.13 8.56
CA ARG A 102 15.47 -6.76 7.34
C ARG A 102 16.33 -5.82 6.50
N TYR A 103 15.99 -4.54 6.46
CA TYR A 103 16.68 -3.53 5.67
C TYR A 103 17.67 -2.67 6.49
N ASP A 104 17.87 -2.99 7.77
CA ASP A 104 18.79 -2.28 8.68
C ASP A 104 18.47 -0.77 8.77
N LEU A 105 17.21 -0.46 9.09
CA LEU A 105 16.67 0.91 9.11
C LEU A 105 16.59 1.52 10.51
N ASP A 106 17.12 0.85 11.53
CA ASP A 106 17.03 1.24 12.95
C ASP A 106 17.69 2.61 13.26
N ALA A 107 18.63 3.06 12.44
CA ALA A 107 19.19 4.41 12.56
C ALA A 107 18.16 5.51 12.25
N LEU A 108 17.21 5.21 11.35
CA LEU A 108 16.22 6.17 10.84
C LEU A 108 14.88 6.10 11.56
N PHE A 109 14.57 4.98 12.20
CA PHE A 109 13.30 4.76 12.89
C PHE A 109 13.52 4.20 14.30
N ARG A 110 12.68 4.61 15.24
CA ARG A 110 12.69 4.11 16.61
C ARG A 110 11.33 3.54 16.97
N ASP A 111 11.33 2.36 17.57
CA ASP A 111 10.15 1.79 18.21
C ASP A 111 9.99 2.40 19.61
N GLU A 112 8.97 3.24 19.78
CA GLU A 112 8.56 3.81 21.08
C GLU A 112 7.54 2.92 21.81
N GLY A 113 7.27 1.71 21.29
CA GLY A 113 6.45 0.69 21.93
C GLY A 113 4.96 0.86 21.67
N HIS A 114 4.14 0.89 22.73
CA HIS A 114 2.68 0.70 22.65
C HIS A 114 1.89 2.00 22.43
N ALA A 115 2.32 2.85 21.49
CA ALA A 115 1.44 3.90 21.00
C ALA A 115 0.36 3.26 20.08
N PRO A 116 -0.95 3.49 20.31
CA PRO A 116 -2.03 2.87 19.52
C PRO A 116 -1.96 3.22 18.03
N HIS A 117 -1.37 4.39 17.73
CA HIS A 117 -1.09 4.92 16.41
C HIS A 117 0.33 5.49 16.49
N HIS A 118 1.24 5.09 15.59
CA HIS A 118 2.67 5.50 15.58
C HIS A 118 3.59 4.88 16.64
N ALA A 119 3.51 3.56 16.83
CA ALA A 119 4.50 2.82 17.63
C ALA A 119 5.95 3.03 17.12
N ILE A 120 6.11 3.19 15.81
CA ILE A 120 7.39 3.45 15.17
C ILE A 120 7.41 4.87 14.64
N ARG A 121 8.46 5.61 14.98
CA ARG A 121 8.63 7.01 14.59
C ARG A 121 9.96 7.25 13.91
N PRO A 122 10.03 8.10 12.88
CA PRO A 122 11.30 8.57 12.36
C PRO A 122 12.12 9.31 13.42
N THR A 123 13.44 9.10 13.46
CA THR A 123 14.33 9.78 14.42
C THR A 123 14.64 11.22 13.98
N GLY A 124 15.34 12.00 14.82
CA GLY A 124 15.72 13.38 14.51
C GLY A 124 14.60 14.43 14.68
N TYR A 125 13.51 14.06 15.38
CA TYR A 125 12.36 14.92 15.67
C TYR A 125 11.93 14.76 17.13
N ASP A 126 11.60 15.88 17.79
CA ASP A 126 10.99 15.90 19.12
C ASP A 126 9.47 15.97 18.95
N PHE A 127 8.79 14.83 19.14
CA PHE A 127 7.34 14.73 18.99
C PHE A 127 6.55 15.38 20.13
N TYR A 128 7.18 15.68 21.27
CA TYR A 128 6.53 16.39 22.37
C TYR A 128 6.51 17.90 22.12
N ARG A 129 7.56 18.41 21.47
CA ARG A 129 7.70 19.83 21.12
C ARG A 129 7.25 20.16 19.71
N ASP A 130 7.00 19.14 18.88
CA ASP A 130 6.74 19.27 17.45
C ASP A 130 7.87 20.02 16.71
N GLU A 131 9.12 19.63 17.01
CA GLU A 131 10.31 20.33 16.53
C GLU A 131 11.38 19.40 15.95
N VAL A 132 12.08 19.88 14.92
CA VAL A 132 13.25 19.18 14.36
C VAL A 132 14.42 19.29 15.34
N ILE A 133 15.04 18.16 15.67
CA ILE A 133 16.31 18.13 16.41
C ILE A 133 17.44 18.30 15.39
N PRO A 134 18.13 19.46 15.29
CA PRO A 134 18.97 19.78 14.13
C PRO A 134 20.07 18.75 13.86
N ILE A 135 20.83 18.37 14.89
CA ILE A 135 21.91 17.38 14.80
C ILE A 135 21.35 16.00 14.43
N GLY A 136 20.23 15.60 15.06
CA GLY A 136 19.59 14.33 14.77
C GLY A 136 19.08 14.23 13.33
N MET A 137 18.49 15.31 12.82
CA MET A 137 17.99 15.39 11.45
C MET A 137 19.11 15.45 10.40
N GLU A 138 20.23 16.11 10.72
CA GLU A 138 21.42 16.08 9.87
C GLU A 138 21.95 14.66 9.73
N GLN A 139 22.10 13.94 10.86
CA GLN A 139 22.51 12.54 10.88
C GLN A 139 21.53 11.65 10.11
N TRP A 140 20.22 11.80 10.36
CA TRP A 140 19.17 11.06 9.66
C TRP A 140 19.31 11.17 8.13
N ARG A 141 19.49 12.40 7.63
CA ARG A 141 19.66 12.65 6.18
C ARG A 141 21.00 12.15 5.65
N ALA A 142 22.05 12.17 6.47
CA ALA A 142 23.35 11.62 6.08
C ALA A 142 23.26 10.09 5.91
N ASP A 143 22.62 9.40 6.85
CA ASP A 143 22.44 7.96 6.82
C ASP A 143 21.51 7.54 5.67
N TYR A 144 20.40 8.24 5.48
CA TYR A 144 19.51 8.04 4.34
C TYR A 144 20.25 8.13 2.99
N ARG A 145 21.08 9.17 2.78
CA ARG A 145 21.81 9.36 1.51
C ARG A 145 22.88 8.30 1.24
N ARG A 146 23.36 7.60 2.26
CA ARG A 146 24.34 6.51 2.10
C ARG A 146 23.69 5.18 1.69
N MET A 147 22.37 5.08 1.82
CA MET A 147 21.63 3.87 1.46
C MET A 147 21.59 3.68 -0.07
N SER A 148 21.48 2.43 -0.50
CA SER A 148 21.10 2.08 -1.87
C SER A 148 19.73 2.64 -2.22
N ASP A 149 19.47 2.89 -3.51
CA ASP A 149 18.20 3.43 -4.01
C ASP A 149 16.97 2.65 -3.51
N ALA A 150 16.97 1.31 -3.57
CA ALA A 150 15.86 0.49 -3.08
C ALA A 150 15.54 0.74 -1.60
N ARG A 151 16.56 0.80 -0.73
CA ARG A 151 16.39 1.15 0.69
C ARG A 151 15.90 2.58 0.87
N GLN A 152 16.40 3.54 0.09
CA GLN A 152 15.89 4.92 0.12
C GLN A 152 14.40 4.97 -0.24
N MET A 153 13.96 4.21 -1.25
CA MET A 153 12.55 4.13 -1.65
C MET A 153 11.66 3.52 -0.57
N ILE A 154 12.11 2.47 0.13
CA ILE A 154 11.40 1.88 1.28
C ILE A 154 11.26 2.92 2.39
N VAL A 155 12.36 3.54 2.81
CA VAL A 155 12.36 4.56 3.87
C VAL A 155 11.44 5.72 3.51
N ALA A 156 11.54 6.24 2.28
CA ALA A 156 10.71 7.34 1.82
C ALA A 156 9.22 6.95 1.84
N SER A 157 8.89 5.72 1.44
CA SER A 157 7.52 5.20 1.49
C SER A 157 6.99 5.15 2.93
N ILE A 158 7.78 4.62 3.87
CA ILE A 158 7.41 4.61 5.30
C ILE A 158 7.18 6.04 5.82
N VAL A 159 8.04 7.00 5.46
CA VAL A 159 7.88 8.41 5.84
C VAL A 159 6.61 9.03 5.25
N TRP A 160 6.28 8.75 3.99
CA TRP A 160 5.06 9.28 3.36
C TRP A 160 3.79 8.67 3.94
N LEU A 161 3.80 7.37 4.26
CA LEU A 161 2.72 6.72 5.00
C LEU A 161 2.60 7.35 6.40
N TYR A 162 3.71 7.50 7.13
CA TYR A 162 3.76 8.18 8.44
C TYR A 162 3.13 9.57 8.43
N ARG A 163 3.34 10.32 7.35
CA ARG A 163 2.84 11.69 7.20
C ARG A 163 1.46 11.77 6.57
N ALA A 164 0.91 10.66 6.09
CA ALA A 164 -0.28 10.62 5.24
C ALA A 164 -0.24 11.68 4.12
N GLY A 165 0.93 11.88 3.49
CA GLY A 165 1.08 12.90 2.45
C GLY A 165 2.50 13.43 2.27
N LYS A 166 2.59 14.69 1.79
CA LYS A 166 3.86 15.33 1.46
C LYS A 166 4.73 15.51 2.71
N ASP A 167 5.95 15.00 2.65
CA ASP A 167 6.95 15.25 3.67
C ASP A 167 7.79 16.50 3.35
N ASN A 168 7.90 17.40 4.33
CA ASN A 168 8.78 18.58 4.27
C ASN A 168 9.79 18.59 5.44
N VAL A 169 9.82 17.51 6.25
CA VAL A 169 10.63 17.42 7.47
C VAL A 169 11.86 16.55 7.22
N TRP A 170 11.71 15.27 6.91
CA TRP A 170 12.83 14.33 6.81
C TRP A 170 13.53 14.36 5.46
N LEU A 171 12.76 14.15 4.38
CA LEU A 171 13.21 14.04 2.99
C LEU A 171 13.49 15.40 2.35
N ARG A 172 13.36 16.50 3.10
CA ARG A 172 13.73 17.84 2.61
C ARG A 172 15.20 17.86 2.20
N ARG A 173 15.46 18.15 0.91
CA ARG A 173 16.80 18.14 0.29
C ARG A 173 17.48 16.76 0.36
N ALA A 174 16.70 15.69 0.36
CA ALA A 174 17.17 14.32 0.17
C ALA A 174 16.68 13.80 -1.19
N PRO A 175 17.35 12.80 -1.80
CA PRO A 175 16.83 12.12 -2.99
C PRO A 175 15.49 11.46 -2.67
N CYS A 176 14.41 11.93 -3.28
CA CYS A 176 13.07 11.39 -3.04
C CYS A 176 12.13 11.56 -4.25
N THR A 177 12.71 11.77 -5.43
CA THR A 177 11.98 11.98 -6.68
C THR A 177 12.31 10.85 -7.63
N TRP A 178 11.41 9.88 -7.71
CA TRP A 178 11.50 8.76 -8.64
C TRP A 178 10.20 8.65 -9.41
N HIS A 179 10.32 8.30 -10.69
CA HIS A 179 9.19 7.79 -11.44
C HIS A 179 8.74 6.46 -10.82
N ALA A 180 7.43 6.20 -10.74
CA ALA A 180 6.91 5.00 -10.10
C ALA A 180 7.39 3.73 -10.81
N ALA A 181 7.36 3.71 -12.15
CA ALA A 181 7.87 2.57 -12.92
C ALA A 181 9.35 2.25 -12.65
N ASP A 182 10.22 3.26 -12.63
CA ASP A 182 11.65 3.07 -12.33
C ASP A 182 11.85 2.59 -10.89
N ALA A 183 11.04 3.09 -9.94
CA ALA A 183 11.09 2.66 -8.55
C ALA A 183 10.65 1.19 -8.38
N ILE A 184 9.56 0.78 -9.03
CA ILE A 184 9.09 -0.61 -9.02
C ILE A 184 10.17 -1.53 -9.61
N ALA A 185 10.75 -1.16 -10.73
CA ALA A 185 11.84 -1.92 -11.34
C ALA A 185 13.07 -2.02 -10.43
N CYS A 186 13.47 -0.92 -9.78
CA CYS A 186 14.57 -0.88 -8.83
C CYS A 186 14.31 -1.78 -7.62
N LEU A 187 13.12 -1.70 -7.02
CA LEU A 187 12.72 -2.55 -5.90
C LEU A 187 12.67 -4.03 -6.30
N ASN A 188 12.18 -4.34 -7.50
CA ASN A 188 12.10 -5.71 -7.99
C ASN A 188 13.50 -6.30 -8.25
N ALA A 189 14.40 -5.52 -8.86
CA ALA A 189 15.79 -5.92 -9.07
C ALA A 189 16.56 -6.13 -7.75
N ALA A 190 16.12 -5.51 -6.66
CA ALA A 190 16.69 -5.65 -5.32
C ALA A 190 15.97 -6.71 -4.45
N ASP A 191 15.03 -7.48 -5.00
CA ASP A 191 14.16 -8.43 -4.27
C ASP A 191 13.43 -7.80 -3.08
N ALA A 192 13.08 -6.51 -3.22
CA ALA A 192 12.47 -5.70 -2.17
C ALA A 192 11.01 -5.32 -2.45
N PHE A 193 10.54 -5.57 -3.68
CA PHE A 193 9.22 -5.15 -4.10
C PHE A 193 8.09 -5.87 -3.38
N GLY A 194 8.24 -7.17 -3.08
CA GLY A 194 7.23 -7.93 -2.32
C GLY A 194 7.04 -7.38 -0.89
N ASP A 195 8.14 -7.10 -0.19
CA ASP A 195 8.10 -6.51 1.15
C ASP A 195 7.47 -5.11 1.13
N TRP A 196 7.86 -4.29 0.13
CA TRP A 196 7.29 -2.96 -0.07
C TRP A 196 5.79 -3.01 -0.41
N ALA A 197 5.37 -3.91 -1.30
CA ALA A 197 3.97 -4.05 -1.70
C ALA A 197 3.09 -4.52 -0.54
N ARG A 198 3.61 -5.41 0.32
CA ARG A 198 2.93 -5.84 1.53
C ARG A 198 2.82 -4.71 2.56
N LEU A 199 3.86 -3.88 2.72
CA LEU A 199 3.78 -2.66 3.53
C LEU A 199 2.67 -1.73 3.02
N TYR A 200 2.66 -1.49 1.70
CA TYR A 200 1.65 -0.67 1.03
C TYR A 200 0.25 -1.23 1.26
N ALA A 201 0.02 -2.52 0.99
CA ALA A 201 -1.27 -3.17 1.12
C ALA A 201 -1.82 -3.16 2.55
N LEU A 202 -0.98 -3.46 3.54
CA LEU A 202 -1.41 -3.57 4.94
C LEU A 202 -1.65 -2.23 5.63
N TYR A 203 -1.22 -1.11 5.03
CA TYR A 203 -1.32 0.20 5.67
C TYR A 203 -2.76 0.57 6.04
N PRO A 204 -3.07 0.80 7.33
CA PRO A 204 -4.44 0.98 7.81
C PRO A 204 -4.94 2.43 7.73
N GLY A 205 -4.09 3.39 7.33
CA GLY A 205 -4.30 4.81 7.59
C GLY A 205 -3.86 5.18 9.01
N TRP A 206 -2.98 6.16 9.12
CA TRP A 206 -2.50 6.74 10.36
C TRP A 206 -2.98 8.18 10.51
#